data_AF-A0A7V8AE73-F1
#
_entry.id   AF-A0A7V8AE73-F1
#
_cell.length_a   1.000
_cell.length_b   1.000
_cell.length_c   1.000
_cell.angle_alpha   90.00
_cell.angle_beta   90.00
_cell.angle_gamma   90.00
#
_symmetry.space_group_name_H-M   'P 1'
#
loop_
_entity.id
_entity.type
_entity.pdbx_description
1 polymer ?
#
loop_
_entity_poly.entity_id
_entity_poly.type
_entity_poly.pdbx_seq_one_letter_code
_entity_poly.pdbx_strand_id
1 'polypeptide(L)'
;MKRVSEVAVVFGELQAIDKEIFPFAMKELAKKHPLMSAAKFRIIDEPAAFRCRACSEEFDLKRFRKESDEAEFIHFVPEMAHSFIKCPSCKSPDFEITAGRGVYIKHIKGSK
;
A
#
# COMPACT_ATOMS: atom_id res chain seq x y z
N MET A 1 -10.10 -21.79 14.36
CA MET A 1 -10.36 -20.34 14.45
C MET A 1 -11.85 -20.17 14.24
N LYS A 2 -12.59 -19.85 15.31
CA LYS A 2 -14.06 -19.77 15.29
C LYS A 2 -14.55 -18.34 15.03
N ARG A 3 -13.74 -17.33 15.35
CA ARG A 3 -14.11 -15.92 15.19
C ARG A 3 -12.87 -15.05 14.97
N VAL A 4 -12.96 -14.09 14.05
CA VAL A 4 -11.97 -13.04 13.83
C VAL A 4 -12.39 -11.79 14.60
N SER A 5 -11.47 -11.23 15.38
CA SER A 5 -11.68 -10.00 16.15
C SER A 5 -11.02 -8.78 15.49
N GLU A 6 -9.89 -8.97 14.82
CA GLU A 6 -9.15 -7.89 14.15
C GLU A 6 -8.43 -8.41 12.90
N VAL A 7 -8.48 -7.61 11.84
CA VAL A 7 -7.62 -7.75 10.66
C VAL A 7 -6.86 -6.43 10.50
N ALA A 8 -5.53 -6.50 10.55
CA ALA A 8 -4.69 -5.36 10.22
C ALA A 8 -4.28 -5.44 8.76
N VAL A 9 -4.60 -4.39 8.00
CA VAL A 9 -4.30 -4.28 6.58
C VAL A 9 -3.33 -3.12 6.40
N VAL A 10 -2.23 -3.37 5.70
CA VAL A 10 -1.25 -2.35 5.33
C VAL A 10 -1.63 -1.78 3.98
N PHE A 11 -1.62 -0.45 3.88
CA PHE A 11 -1.86 0.30 2.66
C PHE A 11 -0.57 0.96 2.22
N GLY A 12 0.04 0.42 1.18
CA GLY A 12 1.20 1.04 0.56
C GLY A 12 0.84 2.32 -0.19
N GLU A 13 1.61 3.38 0.05
CA GLU A 13 1.42 4.71 -0.53
C GLU A 13 1.35 4.71 -2.07
N LEU A 14 2.08 3.82 -2.76
CA LEU A 14 2.08 3.76 -4.23
C LEU A 14 0.72 3.41 -4.82
N GLN A 15 -0.02 2.54 -4.14
CA GLN A 15 -1.31 2.07 -4.63
C GLN A 15 -2.43 3.06 -4.29
N ALA A 16 -2.17 4.15 -3.56
CA ALA A 16 -3.08 5.29 -3.34
C ALA A 16 -4.56 4.88 -3.10
N ILE A 17 -4.79 3.85 -2.26
CA ILE A 17 -6.13 3.31 -2.03
C ILE A 17 -6.97 4.31 -1.24
N ASP A 18 -8.22 4.47 -1.68
CA ASP A 18 -9.22 5.24 -0.94
C ASP A 18 -9.49 4.62 0.43
N LYS A 19 -9.10 5.35 1.47
CA LYS A 19 -9.16 4.92 2.88
C LYS A 19 -10.57 4.97 3.46
N GLU A 20 -11.54 5.55 2.75
CA GLU A 20 -12.94 5.58 3.18
C GLU A 20 -13.73 4.45 2.51
N ILE A 21 -13.52 4.25 1.21
CA ILE A 21 -14.24 3.22 0.43
C ILE A 21 -13.82 1.81 0.88
N PHE A 22 -12.52 1.57 1.11
CA PHE A 22 -12.06 0.22 1.43
C PHE A 22 -12.62 -0.31 2.76
N PRO A 23 -12.54 0.41 3.91
CA PRO A 23 -13.13 -0.07 5.16
C PRO A 23 -14.64 -0.30 5.07
N PHE A 24 -15.34 0.56 4.33
CA PHE A 24 -16.76 0.39 4.10
C PHE A 24 -17.06 -0.92 3.36
N ALA A 25 -16.40 -1.16 2.22
CA ALA A 25 -16.56 -2.38 1.44
C ALA A 25 -16.21 -3.63 2.26
N MET A 26 -15.10 -3.59 3.00
CA MET A 26 -14.68 -4.71 3.86
C MET A 26 -15.68 -4.99 4.98
N LYS A 27 -16.27 -3.95 5.58
CA LYS A 27 -17.32 -4.10 6.60
C LYS A 27 -18.57 -4.76 6.02
N GLU A 28 -19.01 -4.35 4.82
CA GLU A 28 -20.18 -4.97 4.18
C GLU A 28 -19.93 -6.42 3.75
N LEU A 29 -18.73 -6.75 3.26
CA LEU A 29 -18.35 -8.12 2.94
C LEU A 29 -18.21 -8.99 4.20
N ALA A 30 -17.67 -8.45 5.29
CA ALA A 30 -17.50 -9.16 6.54
C ALA A 30 -18.83 -9.60 7.16
N LYS A 31 -19.90 -8.81 7.01
CA LYS A 31 -21.26 -9.19 7.47
C LYS A 31 -21.79 -10.46 6.81
N LYS A 32 -21.34 -10.76 5.58
CA LYS A 32 -21.78 -11.95 4.83
C LYS A 32 -21.16 -13.24 5.37
N HIS A 33 -20.13 -13.16 6.22
CA HIS A 33 -19.44 -14.33 6.78
C HIS A 33 -19.49 -14.35 8.32
N PRO A 34 -20.08 -15.39 8.94
CA PRO A 34 -20.19 -15.49 10.41
C PRO A 34 -18.87 -15.31 11.16
N LEU A 35 -17.77 -15.84 10.59
CA LEU A 35 -16.41 -15.77 11.15
C LEU A 35 -15.88 -14.32 11.24
N MET A 36 -16.30 -13.46 10.33
CA MET A 36 -15.80 -12.08 10.15
C MET A 36 -16.81 -11.02 10.60
N SER A 37 -18.05 -11.42 10.92
CA SER A 37 -19.17 -10.53 11.24
C SER A 37 -18.89 -9.46 12.30
N ALA A 38 -17.93 -9.70 13.20
CA ALA A 38 -17.51 -8.79 14.24
C ALA A 38 -16.03 -8.37 14.16
N ALA A 39 -15.36 -8.62 13.04
CA ALA A 39 -13.98 -8.27 12.83
C ALA A 39 -13.82 -6.74 12.70
N LYS A 40 -12.87 -6.17 13.43
CA LYS A 40 -12.44 -4.78 13.25
C LYS A 40 -11.33 -4.71 12.21
N PHE A 41 -11.43 -3.80 11.26
CA PHE A 41 -10.38 -3.55 10.28
C PHE A 41 -9.51 -2.39 10.77
N ARG A 42 -8.21 -2.65 10.95
CA ARG A 42 -7.22 -1.63 11.28
C ARG A 42 -6.39 -1.36 10.04
N ILE A 43 -6.46 -0.14 9.51
CA ILE A 43 -5.59 0.30 8.42
C ILE A 43 -4.27 0.79 9.00
N ILE A 44 -3.17 0.43 8.34
CA ILE A 44 -1.83 0.89 8.64
C ILE A 44 -1.26 1.47 7.34
N ASP A 45 -0.95 2.76 7.34
CA ASP A 45 -0.29 3.38 6.20
C ASP A 45 1.19 3.01 6.16
N GLU A 46 1.67 2.65 4.98
CA GLU A 46 3.08 2.35 4.72
C GLU A 46 3.61 3.32 3.66
N PRO A 47 4.42 4.32 4.07
CA PRO A 47 5.06 5.23 3.13
C PRO A 47 5.90 4.47 2.10
N ALA A 48 5.90 4.98 0.88
CA ALA A 48 6.72 4.44 -0.19
C ALA A 48 8.20 4.79 0.05
N ALA A 49 9.03 3.76 0.03
CA ALA A 49 10.47 3.89 0.14
C ALA A 49 11.13 3.19 -1.06
N PHE A 50 12.20 3.80 -1.54
CA PHE A 50 12.95 3.33 -2.69
C PHE A 50 14.44 3.27 -2.37
N ARG A 51 15.14 2.33 -3.00
CA ARG A 51 16.61 2.25 -2.98
C ARG A 51 17.14 2.19 -4.40
N CYS A 52 17.93 3.18 -4.81
CA CYS A 52 18.52 3.20 -6.15
C CYS A 52 19.53 2.05 -6.30
N ARG A 53 19.42 1.26 -7.38
CA ARG A 53 20.39 0.19 -7.65
C ARG A 53 21.69 0.70 -8.24
N ALA A 54 21.67 1.87 -8.87
CA ALA A 54 22.85 2.47 -9.49
C ALA A 54 23.78 3.19 -8.50
N CYS A 55 23.23 3.89 -7.49
CA CYS A 55 24.03 4.68 -6.55
C CYS A 55 23.73 4.42 -5.06
N SER A 56 22.85 3.47 -4.74
CA SER A 56 22.44 3.13 -3.36
C SER A 56 21.73 4.23 -2.57
N GLU A 57 21.40 5.37 -3.19
CA GLU A 57 20.60 6.42 -2.55
C GLU A 57 19.22 5.88 -2.15
N GLU A 58 18.82 6.12 -0.90
CA GLU A 58 17.46 5.88 -0.41
C GLU A 58 16.62 7.15 -0.54
N PHE A 59 15.39 7.02 -1.04
CA PHE A 59 14.50 8.16 -1.23
C PHE A 59 13.03 7.77 -1.09
N ASP A 60 12.16 8.76 -0.91
CA ASP A 60 10.72 8.60 -0.70
C ASP A 60 9.88 9.20 -1.83
N LEU A 61 8.57 8.96 -1.78
CA LEU A 61 7.64 9.46 -2.80
C LEU A 61 7.32 10.95 -2.64
N LYS A 62 7.43 11.52 -1.44
CA LYS A 62 7.05 12.91 -1.15
C LYS A 62 7.82 13.94 -1.97
N ARG A 63 9.01 13.56 -2.45
CA ARG A 63 9.82 14.38 -3.37
C ARG A 63 9.21 14.51 -4.77
N PHE A 64 8.17 13.74 -5.10
CA PHE A 64 7.50 13.72 -6.40
C PHE A 64 6.06 14.21 -6.23
N ARG A 65 5.74 15.41 -6.75
CA ARG A 65 4.36 15.94 -6.76
C ARG A 65 3.50 15.09 -7.69
N LYS A 66 2.38 14.57 -7.19
CA LYS A 66 1.44 13.70 -7.92
C LYS A 66 0.04 14.31 -7.96
N GLU A 67 -0.18 15.15 -8.96
CA GLU A 67 -1.53 15.46 -9.49
C GLU A 67 -1.40 15.43 -11.01
N SER A 68 -1.35 14.21 -11.57
CA SER A 68 -1.21 13.95 -13.00
C SER A 68 -1.61 12.51 -13.32
N ASP A 69 -1.87 12.22 -14.60
CA ASP A 69 -2.16 10.87 -15.13
C ASP A 69 -1.12 9.82 -14.70
N GLU A 70 0.13 10.23 -14.46
CA GLU A 70 1.21 9.38 -13.93
C GLU A 70 0.87 8.75 -12.58
N ALA A 71 0.17 9.49 -11.72
CA ALA A 71 -0.27 9.00 -10.42
C ALA A 71 -1.29 7.87 -10.57
N GLU A 72 -2.19 7.96 -11.56
CA GLU A 72 -3.16 6.91 -11.85
C GLU A 72 -2.48 5.66 -12.42
N PHE A 73 -1.52 5.81 -13.33
CA PHE A 73 -0.75 4.66 -13.83
C PHE A 73 -0.03 3.91 -12.70
N ILE A 74 0.56 4.64 -11.76
CA ILE A 74 1.23 4.05 -10.60
C ILE A 74 0.22 3.42 -9.63
N HIS A 75 -0.96 4.02 -9.46
CA HIS A 75 -2.05 3.45 -8.66
C HIS A 75 -2.46 2.06 -9.17
N PHE A 76 -2.62 1.90 -10.48
CA PHE A 76 -2.98 0.61 -11.08
C PHE A 76 -1.82 -0.38 -11.13
N VAL A 77 -0.62 0.08 -11.49
CA VAL A 77 0.57 -0.75 -11.62
C VAL A 77 1.73 -0.04 -10.90
N PRO A 78 2.02 -0.39 -9.62
CA PRO A 78 3.06 0.27 -8.83
C PRO A 78 4.44 0.30 -9.51
N GLU A 79 4.75 -0.72 -10.31
CA GLU A 79 5.98 -0.82 -11.11
C GLU A 79 6.12 0.30 -12.15
N MET A 80 5.02 0.96 -12.54
CA MET A 80 5.08 2.14 -13.41
C MET A 80 5.83 3.31 -12.77
N ALA A 81 6.11 3.25 -11.46
CA ALA A 81 7.03 4.17 -10.80
C ALA A 81 8.37 4.27 -11.54
N HIS A 82 8.89 3.17 -12.10
CA HIS A 82 10.15 3.17 -12.85
C HIS A 82 10.11 4.01 -14.13
N SER A 83 8.92 4.29 -14.67
CA SER A 83 8.75 5.12 -15.87
C SER A 83 8.73 6.61 -15.59
N PHE A 84 8.29 7.01 -14.40
CA PHE A 84 8.03 8.42 -14.06
C PHE A 84 8.97 8.98 -12.98
N ILE A 85 9.49 8.10 -12.12
CA ILE A 85 10.35 8.47 -11.00
C ILE A 85 11.80 8.16 -11.36
N LYS A 86 12.70 9.06 -10.98
CA LYS A 86 14.15 8.88 -11.14
C LYS A 86 14.83 9.14 -9.80
N CYS A 87 15.91 8.41 -9.55
CA CYS A 87 16.76 8.64 -8.39
C CYS A 87 17.14 10.13 -8.31
N PRO A 88 16.91 10.81 -7.18
CA PRO A 88 17.20 12.23 -7.07
C PRO A 88 18.71 12.52 -7.20
N SER A 89 19.54 11.58 -6.75
CA SER A 89 21.00 11.66 -6.74
C SER A 89 21.62 11.41 -8.13
N CYS A 90 21.36 10.26 -8.77
CA CYS A 90 22.02 9.89 -10.03
C CYS A 90 21.13 9.90 -11.29
N LYS A 91 19.84 10.23 -11.15
CA LYS A 91 18.82 10.22 -12.24
C LYS A 91 18.54 8.86 -12.87
N SER A 92 19.11 7.77 -12.37
CA SER A 92 18.76 6.41 -12.80
C SER A 92 17.28 6.10 -12.51
N PRO A 93 16.54 5.47 -13.45
CA PRO A 93 15.21 4.92 -13.20
C PRO A 93 15.26 3.54 -12.51
N ASP A 94 16.44 2.93 -12.40
CA ASP A 94 16.62 1.62 -11.77
C ASP A 94 16.74 1.78 -10.25
N PHE A 95 15.66 1.44 -9.58
CA PHE A 95 15.55 1.39 -8.13
C PHE A 95 14.77 0.15 -7.70
N GLU A 96 14.79 -0.13 -6.41
CA GLU A 96 13.97 -1.13 -5.76
C GLU A 96 12.90 -0.40 -4.94
N ILE A 97 11.65 -0.87 -4.99
CA ILE A 97 10.58 -0.42 -4.09
C ILE A 97 10.71 -1.24 -2.80
N THR A 98 11.22 -0.63 -1.73
CA THR A 98 11.53 -1.32 -0.47
C THR A 98 10.38 -1.27 0.54
N ALA A 99 9.44 -0.34 0.40
CA ALA A 99 8.22 -0.26 1.19
C ALA A 99 7.11 0.48 0.42
N GLY A 100 5.87 0.34 0.88
CA GLY A 100 4.73 1.12 0.42
C GLY A 100 4.24 0.73 -0.98
N ARG A 101 4.57 -0.48 -1.45
CA ARG A 101 4.22 -0.96 -2.80
C ARG A 101 2.72 -1.11 -3.01
N GLY A 102 2.02 -1.69 -2.04
CA GLY A 102 0.61 -2.03 -2.22
C GLY A 102 -0.06 -2.53 -0.96
N VAL A 103 -1.16 -3.24 -1.11
CA VAL A 103 -2.00 -3.69 0.01
C VAL A 103 -1.71 -5.12 0.41
N TYR A 104 -1.56 -5.36 1.72
CA TYR A 104 -1.40 -6.72 2.25
C TYR A 104 -1.93 -6.85 3.69
N ILE A 105 -2.22 -8.07 4.13
CA ILE A 105 -2.65 -8.35 5.50
C ILE A 105 -1.41 -8.47 6.38
N LYS A 106 -1.28 -7.58 7.38
CA LYS A 106 -0.20 -7.64 8.37
C LYS A 106 -0.40 -8.79 9.34
N HIS A 107 -1.62 -8.91 9.85
CA HIS A 107 -1.99 -9.98 10.78
C HIS A 107 -3.51 -10.15 10.86
N ILE A 108 -3.91 -11.32 11.33
CA ILE A 108 -5.29 -11.66 11.68
C ILE A 108 -5.27 -12.13 13.14
N LYS A 109 -6.17 -11.56 13.95
CA LYS A 109 -6.39 -12.00 15.33
C LYS A 109 -7.79 -12.57 15.46
N GLY A 110 -7.90 -13.62 16.24
CA GLY A 110 -9.16 -14.31 16.46
C GLY A 110 -9.09 -15.29 17.61
N SER A 111 -10.24 -15.78 18.03
CA SER A 111 -10.34 -16.87 19.00
C SER A 111 -10.42 -18.22 18.29
N LYS A 112 -9.98 -19.25 19.01
CA LYS A 112 -9.84 -20.60 18.46
C LYS A 112 -11.18 -21.22 18.11
#